data_AF-A0A9W5TX86-F1
#
_entry.id   AF-A0A9W5TX86-F1
#
_cell.length_a   1.000
_cell.length_b   1.000
_cell.length_c   1.000
_cell.angle_alpha   90.00
_cell.angle_beta   90.00
_cell.angle_gamma   90.00
#
_symmetry.space_group_name_H-M   'P 1'
#
loop_
_entity.id
_entity.type
_entity.pdbx_description
1 polymer ?
#
loop_
_entity_poly.entity_id
_entity_poly.type
_entity_poly.pdbx_seq_one_letter_code
_entity_poly.pdbx_strand_id
1 'polypeptide(L)' 'MNQEKELEKGMTGKITKDITVVDVQKNSYGTDIRVKEDDGAEYWTSYNEEINLD' A
#
# COMPACT_ATOMS: atom_id res chain seq x y z
N MET A 1 2.27 29.08 -5.22
CA MET A 1 3.17 28.50 -4.21
C MET A 1 2.37 27.51 -3.39
N ASN A 2 2.45 26.22 -3.71
CA ASN A 2 1.92 25.17 -2.82
C ASN A 2 3.00 24.91 -1.78
N GLN A 3 2.74 25.29 -0.53
CA GLN A 3 3.56 24.85 0.58
C GLN A 3 3.23 23.38 0.82
N GLU A 4 4.23 22.50 0.71
CA GLU A 4 4.13 21.14 1.22
C GLU A 4 3.92 21.25 2.73
N LYS A 5 2.74 20.86 3.19
CA LYS A 5 2.40 20.89 4.61
C LYS A 5 2.95 19.61 5.22
N GLU A 6 4.01 19.73 6.03
CA GLU A 6 4.55 18.62 6.80
C GLU A 6 3.48 18.07 7.76
N LEU A 7 3.35 16.74 7.82
CA LEU A 7 2.43 16.08 8.75
C LEU A 7 3.08 16.03 10.14
N GLU A 8 2.40 16.60 11.14
CA GLU A 8 2.86 16.55 12.53
C GLU A 8 2.24 15.38 13.31
N LYS A 9 2.94 14.96 14.37
CA LYS A 9 2.47 13.88 15.26
C LYS A 9 1.11 14.26 15.87
N GLY A 10 0.10 13.41 15.66
CA GLY A 10 -1.26 13.60 16.18
C GLY A 10 -2.25 14.20 15.17
N MET A 11 -1.78 14.54 13.97
CA MET A 11 -2.67 14.88 12.85
C MET A 11 -3.19 13.61 12.18
N THR A 12 -4.48 13.61 11.83
CA THR A 12 -5.07 12.60 10.96
C THR A 12 -5.12 13.14 9.54
N GLY A 13 -4.65 12.35 8.58
CA GLY A 13 -4.69 12.69 7.17
C GLY A 13 -4.80 11.44 6.30
N LYS A 14 -4.92 11.64 4.99
CA LYS A 14 -4.81 10.57 4.01
C LYS A 14 -3.46 10.71 3.31
N ILE A 15 -2.70 9.62 3.25
CA ILE A 15 -1.47 9.52 2.47
C ILE A 15 -1.82 8.66 1.27
N THR A 16 -1.59 9.20 0.06
CA THR A 16 -1.63 8.42 -1.18
C THR A 16 -0.20 8.09 -1.54
N LYS A 17 0.07 6.81 -1.81
CA LYS A 17 1.39 6.31 -2.18
C LYS A 17 1.24 5.31 -3.32
N ASP A 18 2.16 5.36 -4.27
CA ASP A 18 2.29 4.36 -5.31
C ASP A 18 3.07 3.16 -4.76
N ILE A 19 2.59 1.95 -5.07
CA ILE A 19 3.22 0.69 -4.69
C ILE A 19 3.31 -0.22 -5.90
N THR A 20 4.37 -1.03 -5.97
CA THR A 20 4.50 -2.07 -7.00
C THR A 20 4.10 -3.41 -6.43
N VAL A 21 3.13 -4.09 -7.04
CA VAL A 21 2.82 -5.49 -6.70
C VAL A 21 3.86 -6.40 -7.36
N VAL A 22 4.57 -7.19 -6.57
CA VAL A 22 5.66 -8.08 -7.07
C VAL A 22 5.33 -9.56 -6.96
N ASP A 23 4.36 -9.95 -6.13
CA ASP A 23 3.86 -11.32 -6.04
C ASP A 23 2.41 -11.34 -5.51
N VAL A 24 1.64 -12.35 -5.91
CA VAL A 24 0.24 -12.55 -5.52
C VAL A 24 -0.01 -14.03 -5.23
N GLN A 25 -0.48 -14.34 -4.02
CA GLN A 25 -0.79 -15.69 -3.58
C GLN A 25 -2.24 -15.79 -3.13
N LYS A 26 -2.99 -16.68 -3.78
CA LYS A 26 -4.38 -16.96 -3.42
C LYS A 26 -4.43 -18.17 -2.48
N ASN A 27 -5.09 -18.01 -1.34
CA ASN A 27 -5.28 -19.08 -0.37
C ASN A 27 -6.79 -19.28 -0.06
N SER A 28 -7.12 -20.22 0.81
CA SER A 28 -8.52 -20.53 1.17
C SER A 28 -9.24 -19.42 1.94
N TYR A 29 -8.50 -18.42 2.43
CA TYR A 29 -8.97 -17.34 3.29
C TYR A 29 -8.93 -15.96 2.62
N GLY A 30 -8.26 -15.82 1.47
CA GLY A 30 -8.14 -14.55 0.76
C GLY A 30 -6.97 -14.50 -0.23
N THR A 31 -6.51 -13.28 -0.51
CA THR A 31 -5.36 -13.02 -1.37
C THR A 31 -4.29 -12.29 -0.58
N ASP A 32 -3.11 -12.90 -0.49
CA ASP A 32 -1.91 -12.25 0.03
C ASP A 32 -1.16 -11.63 -1.14
N ILE A 33 -0.74 -10.38 -0.99
CA ILE A 33 0.08 -9.69 -1.98
C ILE A 33 1.41 -9.27 -1.36
N ARG A 34 2.47 -9.42 -2.13
CA ARG A 34 3.78 -8.84 -1.79
C ARG A 34 3.93 -7.54 -2.54
N VAL A 35 4.19 -6.47 -1.82
CA VAL A 35 4.34 -5.12 -2.36
C VAL A 35 5.77 -4.65 -2.17
N LYS A 36 6.23 -3.85 -3.13
CA LYS A 36 7.49 -3.15 -3.10
C LYS A 36 7.23 -1.65 -3.14
N GLU A 37 7.85 -0.94 -2.21
CA GLU A 37 7.79 0.51 -2.11
C GLU A 37 8.97 1.18 -2.85
N ASP A 38 8.85 2.49 -3.09
CA ASP A 38 9.87 3.28 -3.82
C ASP A 38 11.24 3.32 -3.14
N ASP A 39 11.29 3.16 -1.81
CA ASP A 39 12.53 3.04 -1.04
C ASP A 39 13.16 1.64 -1.11
N GLY A 40 12.51 0.72 -1.82
CA GLY A 40 12.92 -0.67 -1.99
C GLY A 40 12.46 -1.61 -0.87
N ALA A 41 11.71 -1.13 0.12
CA ALA A 41 11.12 -1.99 1.13
C ALA A 41 10.11 -2.97 0.51
N GLU A 42 10.17 -4.24 0.91
CA GLU A 42 9.25 -5.27 0.49
C GLU A 42 8.56 -5.91 1.70
N TYR A 43 7.24 -6.06 1.64
CA TYR A 43 6.49 -6.74 2.68
C TYR A 43 5.24 -7.43 2.12
N TRP A 44 4.75 -8.42 2.87
CA TRP A 44 3.48 -9.09 2.59
C TRP A 44 2.34 -8.37 3.31
N THR A 45 1.23 -8.22 2.62
CA THR A 45 -0.01 -7.69 3.18
C THR A 45 -1.19 -8.50 2.63
N SER A 46 -2.16 -8.76 3.49
CA SER A 46 -3.37 -9.50 3.12
C SER A 46 -4.47 -8.50 2.80
N TYR A 47 -5.07 -8.62 1.62
CA TYR A 47 -6.25 -7.85 1.25
C TYR A 47 -7.47 -8.77 1.31
N ASN A 48 -8.41 -8.41 2.18
CA ASN A 48 -9.66 -9.15 2.36
C ASN A 48 -10.79 -8.65 1.42
N GLU A 49 -10.48 -7.68 0.56
CA GLU A 49 -11.41 -7.14 -0.44
C GLU A 49 -10.89 -7.47 -1.85
N GLU A 50 -11.79 -7.72 -2.80
CA GLU A 50 -11.42 -7.98 -4.20
C GLU A 50 -10.66 -6.78 -4.76
N ILE A 51 -9.39 -6.99 -5.11
CA ILE A 51 -8.60 -6.00 -5.85
C ILE A 51 -8.95 -6.15 -7.33
N ASN A 52 -9.74 -5.21 -7.86
CA ASN A 52 -9.92 -5.05 -9.30
C ASN A 52 -8.77 -4.17 -9.83
N LEU A 53 -7.91 -4.74 -10.66
CA LEU A 53 -6.88 -4.02 -11.41
C LEU A 53 -7.42 -3.85 -12.84
N ASP A 54 -7.84 -2.64 -13.21
CA ASP A 54 -8.16 -2.26 -14.60
C ASP A 54 -6.89 -2.10 -15.46
#